data_AF-A0A2B7YDA7-F1
#
_entry.id   AF-A0A2B7YDA7-F1
#
_cell.length_a   1.000
_cell.length_b   1.000
_cell.length_c   1.000
_cell.angle_alpha   90.00
_cell.angle_beta   90.00
_cell.angle_gamma   90.00
#
_symmetry.space_group_name_H-M   'P 1'
#
loop_
_entity.id
_entity.type
_entity.pdbx_description
1 polymer ?
#
loop_
_entity_poly.entity_id
_entity_poly.type
_entity_poly.pdbx_seq_one_letter_code
_entity_poly.pdbx_strand_id
1 'polypeptide(L)' 'MATPLYYTSLAGFQHTVKQLLEKDADVNSQSEVYDNALYAASHEGHKEIVQQLLEKGINVNAL' A
#
# COMPACT_ATOMS: atom_id res chain seq x y z
N MET A 1 14.40 1.31 -3.03
CA MET A 1 14.04 0.15 -2.17
C MET A 1 12.52 0.02 -2.13
N ALA A 2 11.93 -0.94 -2.85
CA ALA A 2 10.49 -1.20 -2.77
C ALA A 2 10.15 -1.70 -1.37
N THR A 3 9.18 -1.06 -0.71
CA THR A 3 8.85 -1.35 0.68
C THR A 3 8.02 -2.62 0.81
N PRO A 4 8.11 -3.34 1.95
CA PRO A 4 7.30 -4.54 2.19
C PRO A 4 5.81 -4.33 1.91
N LEU A 5 5.30 -3.13 2.20
CA LEU A 5 3.91 -2.74 1.97
C LEU A 5 3.52 -2.79 0.49
N TYR A 6 4.42 -2.46 -0.44
CA TYR A 6 4.19 -2.57 -1.88
C TYR A 6 3.96 -4.03 -2.30
N TYR A 7 4.89 -4.93 -1.97
CA TYR A 7 4.80 -6.32 -2.39
C TYR A 7 3.62 -7.06 -1.78
N THR A 8 3.29 -6.78 -0.51
CA THR A 8 2.12 -7.37 0.14
C THR A 8 0.82 -6.84 -0.44
N SER A 9 0.81 -5.59 -0.90
CA SER A 9 -0.36 -4.99 -1.56
C SER A 9 -0.56 -5.54 -2.97
N LEU A 10 0.52 -5.73 -3.73
CA LEU A 10 0.49 -6.38 -5.05
C LEU A 10 0.00 -7.84 -4.94
N ALA A 11 0.52 -8.58 -3.96
CA ALA A 11 0.20 -10.00 -3.78
C ALA A 11 -1.17 -10.27 -3.11
N GLY A 12 -1.90 -9.25 -2.69
CA GLY A 12 -3.20 -9.43 -2.05
C GLY A 12 -3.14 -9.92 -0.60
N PHE A 13 -2.00 -9.76 0.09
CA PHE A 13 -1.81 -10.25 1.47
C PHE A 13 -2.43 -9.32 2.51
N GLN A 14 -3.77 -9.30 2.53
CA GLN A 14 -4.57 -8.39 3.35
C GLN A 14 -4.16 -8.38 4.84
N HIS A 15 -3.96 -9.55 5.45
CA HIS A 15 -3.57 -9.62 6.87
C HIS A 15 -2.21 -8.97 7.13
N THR A 16 -1.24 -9.22 6.26
CA THR A 16 0.11 -8.66 6.37
C THR A 16 0.11 -7.16 6.12
N VAL A 17 -0.67 -6.68 5.15
CA VAL A 17 -0.88 -5.24 4.92
C VAL A 17 -1.38 -4.58 6.20
N LYS A 18 -2.43 -5.13 6.82
CA LYS A 18 -2.98 -4.60 8.07
C LYS A 18 -1.91 -4.50 9.17
N GLN A 19 -1.14 -5.57 9.38
CA GLN A 19 -0.06 -5.58 10.38
C GLN A 19 1.03 -4.54 10.10
N LEU A 20 1.38 -4.31 8.84
CA LEU A 20 2.35 -3.29 8.46
C LEU A 20 1.81 -1.88 8.72
N LEU A 21 0.55 -1.64 8.38
CA LEU A 21 -0.14 -0.38 8.64
C LEU A 21 -0.32 -0.08 10.14
N GLU A 22 -0.53 -1.10 10.97
CA GLU A 22 -0.59 -0.98 12.43
C GLU A 22 0.77 -0.61 13.04
N LYS A 23 1.88 -0.92 12.36
CA LYS A 23 3.26 -0.58 12.76
C LYS A 23 3.77 0.74 12.18
N ASP A 24 2.85 1.58 11.72
CA ASP A 24 3.14 2.87 11.09
C ASP A 24 4.12 2.77 9.90
N ALA A 25 3.98 1.70 9.10
CA ALA A 25 4.68 1.61 7.82
C ALA A 25 4.40 2.87 6.98
N ASP A 26 5.44 3.43 6.37
CA ASP A 26 5.31 4.59 5.50
C ASP A 26 4.49 4.23 4.25
N VAL A 27 3.23 4.65 4.27
CA VAL A 27 2.27 4.40 3.19
C VAL A 27 2.57 5.18 1.91
N ASN A 28 3.36 6.25 2.02
CA ASN A 28 3.75 7.11 0.91
C ASN A 28 5.13 6.73 0.35
N SER A 29 5.76 5.68 0.90
CA SER A 29 7.06 5.23 0.41
C SER A 29 6.94 4.84 -1.07
N GLN A 30 7.58 5.62 -1.95
CA GLN A 30 7.65 5.32 -3.37
C GLN A 30 8.73 4.26 -3.59
N SER A 31 8.42 3.25 -4.41
CA SER A 31 9.48 2.42 -4.97
C SER A 31 10.33 3.24 -5.96
N GLU A 32 11.52 2.75 -6.33
CA GLU A 32 12.37 3.40 -7.34
C GLU A 32 11.69 3.52 -8.72
N VAL A 33 10.59 2.78 -8.91
CA VAL A 33 9.80 2.74 -10.13
C VAL A 33 8.42 3.31 -9.79
N TYR A 34 8.36 4.60 -9.45
CA TYR A 34 7.15 5.48 -9.39
C TYR A 34 5.86 4.98 -8.71
N ASP A 35 5.85 3.80 -8.10
CA ASP A 35 4.66 3.09 -7.68
C ASP A 35 4.68 2.90 -6.16
N ASN A 36 3.54 3.19 -5.53
CA ASN A 36 3.29 2.99 -4.11
C ASN A 36 2.34 1.81 -3.88
N ALA A 37 2.14 1.44 -2.62
CA ALA A 37 1.28 0.31 -2.24
C ALA A 37 -0.18 0.46 -2.74
N LEU A 38 -0.69 1.69 -2.83
CA LEU A 38 -2.05 1.97 -3.30
C LEU A 38 -2.19 1.68 -4.80
N TYR A 39 -1.19 2.05 -5.59
CA TYR A 39 -1.15 1.70 -7.01
C TYR A 39 -1.15 0.17 -7.20
N ALA A 40 -0.28 -0.55 -6.51
CA ALA A 40 -0.17 -2.00 -6.61
C ALA A 40 -1.49 -2.72 -6.27
N ALA A 41 -2.14 -2.34 -5.17
CA ALA A 41 -3.43 -2.91 -4.80
C ALA A 41 -4.53 -2.58 -5.81
N SER A 42 -4.52 -1.36 -6.37
CA SER A 42 -5.51 -0.92 -7.35
C SER A 42 -5.34 -1.62 -8.71
N HIS A 43 -4.09 -1.80 -9.16
CA HIS A 43 -3.75 -2.48 -10.42
C HIS A 43 -4.25 -3.93 -10.43
N GLU A 44 -4.06 -4.64 -9.31
CA GLU A 44 -4.48 -6.05 -9.16
C GLU A 44 -5.94 -6.20 -8.69
N GLY A 45 -6.63 -5.10 -8.37
CA GLY A 45 -8.04 -5.10 -7.99
C GLY A 45 -8.33 -5.54 -6.55
N HIS A 46 -7.35 -5.45 -5.64
CA HIS A 46 -7.49 -5.81 -4.22
C HIS A 46 -8.24 -4.73 -3.42
N LYS A 47 -9.57 -4.68 -3.57
CA LYS A 47 -10.44 -3.62 -3.02
C LYS A 47 -10.31 -3.42 -1.51
N GLU A 48 -10.23 -4.50 -0.73
CA GLU A 48 -10.10 -4.45 0.72
C GLU A 48 -8.75 -3.86 1.16
N ILE A 49 -7.71 -4.04 0.36
CA ILE A 49 -6.38 -3.47 0.61
C ILE A 49 -6.37 -1.98 0.24
N VAL A 50 -6.99 -1.62 -0.90
CA VAL A 50 -7.19 -0.21 -1.30
C VAL A 50 -7.88 0.56 -0.19
N GLN A 51 -8.96 0.01 0.37
CA GLN A 51 -9.69 0.64 1.46
C GLN A 51 -8.81 0.84 2.72
N GLN A 52 -8.08 -0.19 3.15
CA GLN A 52 -7.18 -0.09 4.31
C GLN A 52 -6.09 0.96 4.13
N LEU A 53 -5.52 1.06 2.94
CA LEU A 53 -4.50 2.05 2.61
C LEU A 53 -5.06 3.48 2.63
N LEU A 54 -6.29 3.69 2.12
CA LEU A 54 -6.96 4.99 2.16
C LEU A 54 -7.34 5.42 3.59
N GLU A 55 -7.80 4.49 4.43
CA GLU A 55 -8.17 4.75 5.83
C GLU A 55 -7.00 5.20 6.70
N LYS A 56 -5.77 4.78 6.37
CA LYS A 56 -4.55 5.20 7.07
C LYS A 56 -4.06 6.60 6.70
N GLY A 57 -4.80 7.34 5.87
CA GLY A 57 -4.52 8.74 5.57
C GLY A 57 -3.45 8.92 4.51
N ILE A 58 -3.39 8.05 3.48
CA ILE A 58 -2.61 8.36 2.28
C ILE A 58 -3.05 9.74 1.80
N ASN A 59 -2.09 10.64 1.69
CA ASN A 59 -2.31 11.91 1.04
C ASN A 59 -2.51 11.62 -0.44
N VAL A 60 -3.76 11.44 -0.85
CA VAL A 60 -4.15 11.15 -2.24
C VAL A 60 -3.67 12.21 -3.24
N ASN A 61 -3.21 13.37 -2.77
CA ASN A 61 -2.59 14.42 -3.58
C ASN A 61 -1.05 14.34 -3.64
N ALA A 62 -0.42 13.35 -3.02
CA ALA A 62 1.02 13.08 -3.12
C ALA A 62 1.38 12.08 -4.24
N LEU A 63 0.40 11.71 -5.07
CA LEU A 63 0.54 10.89 -6.26
C LEU A 63 1.18 11.66 -7.42
#